data_AF-A0A9N6ZEV4-F1
#
_entry.id   AF-A0A9N6ZEV4-F1
#
_cell.length_a   1.000
_cell.length_b   1.000
_cell.length_c   1.000
_cell.angle_alpha   90.00
_cell.angle_beta   90.00
_cell.angle_gamma   90.00
#
_symmetry.space_group_name_H-M   'P 1'
#
loop_
_entity.id
_entity.type
_entity.pdbx_description
1 polymer ?
#
loop_
_entity_poly.entity_id
_entity_poly.type
_entity_poly.pdbx_seq_one_letter_code
_entity_poly.pdbx_strand_id
1 'polypeptide(L)'
;MVGITVGGCLTFMGLNLWNCNEKFFRDYVMPLTARLDPESAHRLAVTSLKYHLIRKQPHPEPESLVTKLWGITFSNPVGIAAGFDKHAEAMQGLHRTGFGFVEIGSVTPVPQDGNAKPRVFRLLEDRAIINRYGFNSEGHETVFERVKAEGQKKDRALIGVNLGKNKLSTSAAEDYVAGVVKFGPVADYLVINISSPNTPGLRSLQRKAALEDLIGQVVKARNGLPNGKRPPLLLKIAPDLSEEEKKDVASVILKEECRVDGIVVCNTTIDRPVDLKSSHKNETGGLSGQPLKGVSTQCVKDFYRLTRGEIPIIGVGGVASGGLPV
;
A
#
# COMPACT_ATOMS: atom_id res chain seq x y z
N MET A 1 -22.78 -29.65 -31.00
CA MET A 1 -23.10 -28.26 -30.61
C MET A 1 -22.47 -27.84 -29.27
N VAL A 2 -22.46 -28.68 -28.23
CA VAL A 2 -21.90 -28.34 -26.90
C VAL A 2 -20.39 -28.03 -26.91
N GLY A 3 -19.57 -28.76 -27.68
CA GLY A 3 -18.11 -28.54 -27.71
C GLY A 3 -17.66 -27.24 -28.38
N ILE A 4 -18.39 -26.75 -29.41
CA ILE A 4 -18.09 -25.50 -30.12
C ILE A 4 -18.41 -24.30 -29.24
N THR A 5 -19.52 -24.36 -28.48
CA THR A 5 -19.92 -23.29 -27.57
C THR A 5 -19.00 -23.19 -26.35
N VAL A 6 -18.56 -24.31 -25.76
CA VAL A 6 -17.60 -24.30 -24.65
C VAL A 6 -16.24 -23.78 -25.10
N GLY A 7 -15.73 -24.23 -26.26
CA GLY A 7 -14.50 -23.72 -26.84
C GLY A 7 -14.56 -22.21 -27.11
N GLY A 8 -15.63 -21.74 -27.75
CA GLY A 8 -15.85 -20.31 -28.03
C GLY A 8 -15.92 -19.45 -26.77
N CYS A 9 -16.61 -19.91 -25.72
CA CYS A 9 -16.67 -19.20 -24.43
C CYS A 9 -15.30 -19.15 -23.75
N LEU A 10 -14.54 -20.26 -23.73
CA LEU A 10 -13.20 -20.30 -23.15
C LEU A 10 -12.23 -19.38 -23.91
N THR A 11 -12.30 -19.36 -25.24
CA THR A 11 -11.51 -18.44 -26.06
C THR A 11 -11.91 -16.99 -25.82
N PHE A 12 -13.21 -16.67 -25.76
CA PHE A 12 -13.69 -15.33 -25.48
C PHE A 12 -13.25 -14.83 -24.09
N MET A 13 -13.41 -15.66 -23.06
CA MET A 13 -12.95 -15.35 -21.70
C MET A 13 -11.42 -15.17 -21.67
N GLY A 14 -10.68 -16.09 -22.31
CA GLY A 14 -9.23 -16.01 -22.43
C GLY A 14 -8.76 -14.73 -23.10
N LEU A 15 -9.38 -14.33 -24.22
CA LEU A 15 -9.05 -13.09 -24.93
C LEU A 15 -9.37 -11.85 -24.11
N ASN A 16 -10.50 -11.80 -23.39
CA ASN A 16 -10.85 -10.63 -22.58
C ASN A 16 -9.97 -10.50 -21.33
N LEU A 17 -9.63 -11.63 -20.67
CA LEU A 17 -8.64 -11.66 -19.59
C LEU A 17 -7.27 -11.21 -20.11
N TRP A 18 -6.87 -11.73 -21.27
CA TRP A 18 -5.61 -11.39 -21.92
C TRP A 18 -5.54 -9.93 -22.37
N ASN A 19 -6.65 -9.30 -22.76
CA ASN A 19 -6.63 -7.91 -23.21
C ASN A 19 -6.92 -6.90 -22.10
N CYS A 20 -6.98 -7.32 -20.83
CA CYS A 20 -7.31 -6.45 -19.69
C CYS A 20 -8.59 -5.63 -19.93
N ASN A 21 -9.60 -6.23 -20.56
CA ASN A 21 -10.82 -5.51 -20.92
C ASN A 21 -11.56 -5.08 -19.65
N GLU A 22 -11.54 -3.78 -19.36
CA GLU A 22 -12.10 -3.20 -18.12
C GLU A 22 -13.57 -3.60 -17.92
N LYS A 23 -14.38 -3.57 -18.99
CA LYS A 23 -15.79 -3.96 -18.91
C LYS A 23 -15.92 -5.44 -18.56
N PHE A 24 -15.10 -6.30 -19.16
CA PHE A 24 -15.12 -7.72 -18.85
C PHE A 24 -14.73 -8.01 -17.40
N PHE A 25 -13.69 -7.34 -16.90
CA PHE A 25 -13.28 -7.46 -15.50
C PHE A 25 -14.39 -7.00 -14.56
N ARG A 26 -14.94 -5.81 -14.80
CA ARG A 26 -15.98 -5.21 -13.96
C ARG A 26 -17.29 -6.00 -13.97
N ASP A 27 -17.73 -6.46 -15.12
CA ASP A 27 -19.08 -7.00 -15.31
C ASP A 27 -19.13 -8.53 -15.13
N TYR A 28 -17.99 -9.23 -15.22
CA TYR A 28 -17.93 -10.70 -15.07
C TYR A 28 -16.92 -11.18 -14.03
N VAL A 29 -15.64 -10.80 -14.15
CA VAL A 29 -14.57 -11.33 -13.28
C VAL A 29 -14.76 -10.88 -11.83
N MET A 30 -15.03 -9.60 -11.59
CA MET A 30 -15.22 -9.05 -10.26
C MET A 30 -16.47 -9.64 -9.56
N PRO A 31 -17.66 -9.72 -10.20
CA PRO A 31 -18.81 -10.41 -9.61
C PRO A 31 -18.57 -11.89 -9.30
N LEU A 32 -17.83 -12.62 -10.15
CA LEU A 32 -17.50 -14.03 -9.90
C LEU A 32 -16.54 -14.18 -8.72
N THR A 33 -15.45 -13.41 -8.69
CA THR A 33 -14.47 -13.46 -7.59
C THR A 33 -15.03 -12.89 -6.28
N ALA A 34 -16.08 -12.06 -6.34
CA ALA A 34 -16.81 -11.59 -5.17
C ALA A 34 -17.53 -12.73 -4.42
N ARG A 35 -17.79 -13.87 -5.07
CA ARG A 35 -18.39 -15.07 -4.44
C ARG A 35 -17.39 -15.91 -3.62
N LEU A 36 -16.10 -15.69 -3.81
CA LEU A 36 -15.06 -16.33 -3.02
C LEU A 36 -14.84 -15.54 -1.72
N ASP A 37 -14.37 -16.22 -0.67
CA ASP A 37 -13.80 -15.57 0.51
C ASP A 37 -12.81 -14.47 0.08
N PRO A 38 -12.89 -13.24 0.63
CA PRO A 38 -12.05 -12.14 0.17
C PRO A 38 -10.55 -12.41 0.29
N GLU A 39 -10.09 -13.16 1.31
CA GLU A 39 -8.66 -13.47 1.46
C GLU A 39 -8.21 -14.50 0.41
N SER A 40 -9.03 -15.51 0.11
CA SER A 40 -8.79 -16.50 -0.95
C SER A 40 -8.79 -15.87 -2.34
N ALA A 41 -9.75 -14.98 -2.62
CA ALA A 41 -9.78 -14.23 -3.87
C ALA A 41 -8.55 -13.33 -4.05
N HIS A 42 -8.09 -12.70 -2.96
CA HIS A 42 -6.87 -11.90 -2.97
C HIS A 42 -5.64 -12.76 -3.25
N ARG A 43 -5.50 -13.93 -2.60
CA ARG A 43 -4.43 -14.89 -2.91
C ARG A 43 -4.45 -15.34 -4.38
N LEU A 44 -5.64 -15.59 -4.93
CA LEU A 44 -5.79 -15.95 -6.34
C LEU A 44 -5.32 -14.81 -7.26
N ALA A 45 -5.65 -13.56 -6.93
CA ALA A 45 -5.20 -12.40 -7.70
C ALA A 45 -3.68 -12.25 -7.66
N VAL A 46 -3.05 -12.31 -6.47
CA VAL A 46 -1.58 -12.27 -6.31
C VAL A 46 -0.92 -13.40 -7.08
N THR A 47 -1.44 -14.62 -6.98
CA THR A 47 -0.92 -15.79 -7.71
C THR A 47 -1.03 -15.60 -9.23
N SER A 48 -2.16 -15.06 -9.71
CA SER A 48 -2.36 -14.80 -11.14
C SER A 48 -1.38 -13.75 -11.66
N LEU A 49 -1.09 -12.71 -10.87
CA LEU A 49 -0.11 -11.67 -11.21
C LEU A 49 1.33 -12.21 -11.16
N LYS A 50 1.67 -13.02 -10.15
CA LYS A 50 2.97 -13.70 -10.00
C LYS A 50 3.32 -14.55 -11.23
N TYR A 51 2.35 -15.30 -11.74
CA TYR A 51 2.51 -16.13 -12.94
C TYR A 51 2.18 -15.39 -14.24
N HIS A 52 1.97 -14.08 -14.18
CA HIS A 52 1.71 -13.23 -15.35
C HIS A 52 0.54 -13.69 -16.24
N LEU A 53 -0.53 -14.22 -15.61
CA LEU A 53 -1.74 -14.65 -16.32
C LEU A 53 -2.54 -13.47 -16.88
N ILE A 54 -2.20 -12.25 -16.47
CA ILE A 54 -2.72 -10.99 -17.00
C ILE A 54 -1.64 -10.39 -17.90
N ARG A 55 -2.02 -10.03 -19.13
CA ARG A 55 -1.09 -9.45 -20.11
C ARG A 55 -0.55 -8.12 -19.62
N LYS A 56 0.66 -7.79 -20.08
CA LYS A 56 1.19 -6.43 -19.94
C LYS A 56 0.23 -5.43 -20.61
N GLN A 57 0.01 -4.28 -20.00
CA GLN A 57 -0.74 -3.17 -20.59
C GLN A 57 -0.23 -2.92 -22.02
N PRO A 58 -1.11 -2.90 -23.03
CA PRO A 58 -0.69 -2.83 -24.43
C PRO A 58 -0.30 -1.42 -24.87
N HIS A 59 -0.71 -0.39 -24.13
CA HIS A 59 -0.49 1.01 -24.47
C HIS A 59 0.70 1.58 -23.69
N PRO A 60 1.60 2.34 -24.35
CA PRO A 60 2.61 3.09 -23.64
C PRO A 60 1.96 4.16 -22.75
N GLU A 61 2.60 4.44 -21.62
CA GLU A 61 2.20 5.54 -20.73
C GLU A 61 2.40 6.89 -21.43
N PRO A 62 1.44 7.82 -21.36
CA PRO A 62 1.63 9.17 -21.88
C PRO A 62 2.77 9.90 -21.16
N GLU A 63 3.65 10.56 -21.91
CA GLU A 63 4.77 11.32 -21.33
C GLU A 63 4.31 12.41 -20.33
N SER A 64 3.09 12.93 -20.50
CA SER A 64 2.50 13.91 -19.58
C SER A 64 2.23 13.39 -18.17
N LEU A 65 2.24 12.07 -17.95
CA LEU A 65 2.08 11.45 -16.62
C LEU A 65 3.43 11.18 -15.94
N VAL A 66 4.55 11.27 -16.67
CA VAL A 66 5.88 11.01 -16.11
C VAL A 66 6.13 11.99 -14.97
N THR A 67 6.41 11.44 -13.79
CA THR A 67 6.57 12.20 -12.56
C THR A 67 7.99 12.03 -12.04
N LYS A 68 8.73 13.13 -11.85
CA LYS A 68 10.09 13.11 -11.30
C LYS A 68 10.06 13.53 -9.84
N LEU A 69 10.46 12.64 -8.94
CA LEU A 69 10.43 12.86 -7.50
C LEU A 69 11.58 12.13 -6.82
N TRP A 70 12.28 12.78 -5.89
CA TRP A 70 13.44 12.22 -5.17
C TRP A 70 14.59 11.74 -6.07
N GLY A 71 14.74 12.32 -7.27
CA GLY A 71 15.70 11.83 -8.28
C GLY A 71 15.26 10.52 -8.94
N ILE A 72 14.06 10.04 -8.65
CA ILE A 72 13.43 8.85 -9.25
C ILE A 72 12.45 9.31 -10.33
N THR A 73 12.39 8.58 -11.44
CA THR A 73 11.41 8.81 -12.50
C THR A 73 10.33 7.74 -12.42
N PHE A 74 9.12 8.16 -12.07
CA PHE A 74 7.92 7.33 -12.08
C PHE A 74 7.29 7.42 -13.48
N SER A 75 6.91 6.28 -14.07
CA SER A 75 6.27 6.28 -15.39
C SER A 75 4.92 6.99 -15.38
N ASN A 76 4.19 6.88 -14.27
CA ASN A 76 2.95 7.61 -13.97
C ASN A 76 2.80 7.77 -12.45
N PRO A 77 1.90 8.65 -11.96
CA PRO A 77 1.75 8.91 -10.52
C PRO A 77 0.85 7.89 -9.81
N VAL A 78 0.42 6.82 -10.49
CA VAL A 78 -0.53 5.84 -9.95
C VAL A 78 0.20 4.57 -9.56
N GLY A 79 0.25 4.29 -8.26
CA GLY A 79 0.85 3.07 -7.72
C GLY A 79 -0.16 2.18 -7.00
N ILE A 80 0.25 0.95 -6.74
CA ILE A 80 -0.49 0.02 -5.88
C ILE A 80 -0.01 0.16 -4.43
N ALA A 81 -0.94 0.41 -3.51
CA ALA A 81 -0.64 0.66 -2.10
C ALA A 81 -0.23 -0.63 -1.34
N ALA A 82 0.51 -0.46 -0.23
CA ALA A 82 0.82 -1.56 0.67
C ALA A 82 -0.42 -2.28 1.17
N GLY A 83 -0.25 -3.57 1.46
CA GLY A 83 -1.29 -4.48 1.88
C GLY A 83 -1.81 -5.36 0.74
N PHE A 84 -1.54 -5.02 -0.52
CA PHE A 84 -1.83 -5.90 -1.65
C PHE A 84 -0.72 -6.96 -1.80
N ASP A 85 0.48 -6.58 -2.25
CA ASP A 85 1.61 -7.52 -2.36
C ASP A 85 2.46 -7.53 -1.07
N LYS A 86 1.91 -8.12 -0.01
CA LYS A 86 2.54 -8.11 1.33
C LYS A 86 3.91 -8.81 1.36
N HIS A 87 4.13 -9.75 0.45
CA HIS A 87 5.29 -10.66 0.50
C HIS A 87 6.18 -10.53 -0.74
N ALA A 88 6.01 -9.48 -1.56
CA ALA A 88 6.79 -9.25 -2.77
C ALA A 88 6.72 -10.42 -3.78
N GLU A 89 5.54 -11.00 -3.97
CA GLU A 89 5.31 -12.13 -4.86
C GLU A 89 4.91 -11.72 -6.28
N ALA A 90 4.31 -10.54 -6.44
CA ALA A 90 3.62 -10.13 -7.65
C ALA A 90 4.10 -8.78 -8.21
N MET A 91 5.21 -8.23 -7.70
CA MET A 91 5.81 -6.96 -8.12
C MET A 91 5.85 -6.76 -9.64
N GLN A 92 6.49 -7.68 -10.37
CA GLN A 92 6.58 -7.62 -11.83
C GLN A 92 5.20 -7.71 -12.50
N GLY A 93 4.30 -8.55 -11.96
CA GLY A 93 2.94 -8.68 -12.47
C GLY A 93 2.15 -7.38 -12.34
N LEU A 94 2.26 -6.73 -11.18
CA LEU A 94 1.62 -5.44 -10.90
C LEU A 94 2.19 -4.32 -11.80
N HIS A 95 3.51 -4.20 -11.91
CA HIS A 95 4.15 -3.26 -12.85
C HIS A 95 3.67 -3.45 -14.28
N ARG A 96 3.59 -4.71 -14.73
CA ARG A 96 3.09 -5.03 -16.08
C ARG A 96 1.64 -4.61 -16.30
N THR A 97 0.81 -4.53 -15.25
CA THR A 97 -0.58 -4.07 -15.38
C THR A 97 -0.74 -2.55 -15.54
N GLY A 98 0.33 -1.76 -15.36
CA GLY A 98 0.31 -0.31 -15.59
C GLY A 98 0.59 0.57 -14.39
N PHE A 99 0.80 -0.01 -13.19
CA PHE A 99 1.18 0.78 -12.02
C PHE A 99 2.59 1.34 -12.18
N GLY A 100 2.75 2.66 -12.01
CA GLY A 100 4.05 3.32 -12.08
C GLY A 100 4.98 2.99 -10.91
N PHE A 101 4.43 2.47 -9.82
CA PHE A 101 5.19 1.94 -8.68
C PHE A 101 4.37 0.94 -7.85
N VAL A 102 5.06 0.10 -7.09
CA VAL A 102 4.49 -0.94 -6.23
C VAL A 102 4.99 -0.76 -4.80
N GLU A 103 4.08 -0.48 -3.86
CA GLU A 103 4.40 -0.50 -2.42
C GLU A 103 4.10 -1.89 -1.85
N ILE A 104 5.13 -2.69 -1.58
CA ILE A 104 5.00 -4.02 -0.95
C ILE A 104 4.92 -3.91 0.58
N GLY A 105 4.50 -4.99 1.26
CA GLY A 105 4.39 -5.04 2.72
C GLY A 105 3.00 -4.69 3.26
N SER A 106 2.84 -4.32 4.54
CA SER A 106 3.90 -4.09 5.53
C SER A 106 4.65 -5.36 5.91
N VAL A 107 5.98 -5.31 5.80
CA VAL A 107 6.88 -6.40 6.18
C VAL A 107 7.36 -6.19 7.60
N THR A 108 7.41 -7.26 8.38
CA THR A 108 7.89 -7.28 9.76
C THR A 108 9.23 -8.02 9.86
N PRO A 109 10.09 -7.73 10.87
CA PRO A 109 11.38 -8.40 11.05
C PRO A 109 11.29 -9.92 10.99
N VAL A 110 10.48 -10.51 11.86
CA VAL A 110 10.23 -11.95 11.88
C VAL A 110 8.89 -12.28 11.23
N PRO A 111 8.72 -13.50 10.68
CA PRO A 111 7.43 -13.95 10.17
C PRO A 111 6.33 -13.91 11.24
N GLN A 112 5.10 -13.60 10.83
CA GLN A 112 3.92 -13.71 11.69
C GLN A 112 2.64 -13.88 10.86
N ASP A 113 1.69 -14.65 11.38
CA ASP A 113 0.45 -14.97 10.66
C ASP A 113 -0.56 -13.82 10.60
N GLY A 114 -0.40 -12.83 11.49
CA GLY A 114 -1.38 -11.76 11.72
C GLY A 114 -2.51 -12.17 12.66
N ASN A 115 -3.66 -11.49 12.59
CA ASN A 115 -4.84 -11.80 13.40
C ASN A 115 -5.63 -12.99 12.82
N ALA A 116 -6.46 -13.62 13.66
CA ALA A 116 -7.30 -14.76 13.29
C ALA A 116 -8.29 -14.44 12.15
N LYS A 117 -8.59 -15.44 11.31
CA LYS A 117 -9.59 -15.35 10.24
C LYS A 117 -11.01 -15.64 10.77
N PRO A 118 -12.08 -15.09 10.15
CA PRO A 118 -12.09 -14.13 9.05
C PRO A 118 -11.68 -12.72 9.51
N ARG A 119 -10.93 -12.03 8.65
CA ARG A 119 -10.29 -10.73 8.95
C ARG A 119 -10.35 -9.71 7.83
N VAL A 120 -11.12 -9.99 6.79
CA VAL A 120 -11.36 -9.09 5.67
C VAL A 120 -12.80 -9.28 5.20
N PHE A 121 -13.50 -8.17 5.01
CA PHE A 121 -14.94 -8.12 4.74
C PHE A 121 -15.17 -7.14 3.60
N ARG A 122 -15.86 -7.59 2.55
CA ARG A 122 -16.26 -6.71 1.44
C ARG A 122 -17.58 -6.06 1.78
N LEU A 123 -17.65 -4.75 1.61
CA LEU A 123 -18.86 -3.96 1.69
C LEU A 123 -19.19 -3.52 0.25
N LEU A 124 -19.78 -4.43 -0.51
CA LEU A 124 -19.95 -4.26 -1.96
C LEU A 124 -20.86 -3.08 -2.29
N GLU A 125 -21.93 -2.90 -1.51
CA GLU A 125 -22.89 -1.80 -1.62
C GLU A 125 -22.22 -0.43 -1.41
N ASP A 126 -21.15 -0.41 -0.61
CA ASP A 126 -20.41 0.78 -0.21
C ASP A 126 -19.12 0.96 -1.02
N ARG A 127 -18.79 0.03 -1.94
CA ARG A 127 -17.49 -0.04 -2.64
C ARG A 127 -16.31 0.06 -1.67
N ALA A 128 -16.38 -0.71 -0.60
CA ALA A 128 -15.49 -0.62 0.54
C ALA A 128 -15.01 -1.98 1.04
N ILE A 129 -13.96 -1.95 1.86
CA ILE A 129 -13.42 -3.12 2.56
C ILE A 129 -13.14 -2.73 4.00
N ILE A 130 -13.56 -3.58 4.94
CA ILE A 130 -13.07 -3.56 6.33
C ILE A 130 -12.07 -4.70 6.49
N ASN A 131 -10.90 -4.43 7.08
CA ASN A 131 -9.93 -5.47 7.38
C ASN A 131 -9.25 -5.30 8.74
N ARG A 132 -8.86 -6.43 9.31
CA ARG A 132 -8.13 -6.56 10.58
C ARG A 132 -6.93 -7.49 10.50
N TYR A 133 -6.14 -7.40 9.41
CA TYR A 133 -5.03 -8.34 9.15
C TYR A 133 -3.98 -8.43 10.27
N GLY A 134 -3.57 -7.31 10.87
CA GLY A 134 -2.54 -7.28 11.92
C GLY A 134 -1.13 -7.65 11.42
N PHE A 135 -0.72 -7.12 10.27
CA PHE A 135 0.59 -7.35 9.64
C PHE A 135 0.96 -8.84 9.47
N ASN A 136 0.15 -9.62 8.78
CA ASN A 136 0.58 -10.93 8.29
C ASN A 136 1.76 -10.77 7.32
N SER A 137 2.89 -11.42 7.59
CA SER A 137 4.20 -11.18 6.98
C SER A 137 5.06 -12.44 6.97
N GLU A 138 5.78 -12.71 5.87
CA GLU A 138 6.76 -13.81 5.76
C GLU A 138 8.16 -13.45 6.28
N GLY A 139 8.29 -12.28 6.93
CA GLY A 139 9.54 -11.82 7.53
C GLY A 139 10.46 -11.08 6.56
N HIS A 140 11.44 -10.37 7.12
CA HIS A 140 12.42 -9.60 6.35
C HIS A 140 13.24 -10.47 5.40
N GLU A 141 13.67 -11.66 5.83
CA GLU A 141 14.57 -12.51 5.06
C GLU A 141 13.96 -12.94 3.73
N THR A 142 12.76 -13.54 3.80
CA THR A 142 12.04 -14.03 2.62
C THR A 142 11.72 -12.91 1.64
N VAL A 143 11.25 -11.77 2.15
CA VAL A 143 10.84 -10.65 1.30
C VAL A 143 12.05 -9.94 0.70
N PHE A 144 13.16 -9.84 1.42
CA PHE A 144 14.40 -9.24 0.92
C PHE A 144 14.94 -9.98 -0.31
N GLU A 145 15.00 -11.31 -0.29
CA GLU A 145 15.49 -12.08 -1.44
C GLU A 145 14.61 -11.88 -2.68
N ARG A 146 13.29 -11.73 -2.51
CA ARG A 146 12.37 -11.43 -3.62
C ARG A 146 12.57 -10.03 -4.19
N VAL A 147 12.70 -9.02 -3.33
CA VAL A 147 12.96 -7.63 -3.76
C VAL A 147 14.32 -7.52 -4.44
N LYS A 148 15.35 -8.17 -3.90
CA LYS A 148 16.68 -8.22 -4.50
C LYS A 148 16.67 -8.85 -5.88
N ALA A 149 15.94 -9.96 -6.06
CA ALA A 149 15.79 -10.62 -7.35
C ALA A 149 15.03 -9.76 -8.37
N GLU A 150 14.00 -9.03 -7.95
CA GLU A 150 13.30 -8.04 -8.79
C GLU A 150 14.24 -6.93 -9.26
N GLY A 151 15.12 -6.44 -8.38
CA GLY A 151 16.13 -5.44 -8.68
C GLY A 151 17.09 -5.79 -9.82
N GLN A 152 17.26 -7.08 -10.13
CA GLN A 152 18.15 -7.55 -11.21
C GLN A 152 17.45 -7.59 -12.58
N LYS A 153 16.14 -7.34 -12.66
CA LYS A 153 15.40 -7.39 -13.92
C LYS A 153 15.58 -6.09 -14.71
N LYS A 154 15.65 -6.20 -16.05
CA LYS A 154 15.81 -5.05 -16.95
C LYS A 154 14.59 -4.12 -16.95
N ASP A 155 13.37 -4.69 -16.94
CA ASP A 155 12.09 -3.97 -16.87
C ASP A 155 11.45 -4.21 -15.50
N ARG A 156 12.22 -3.93 -14.44
CA ARG A 156 11.77 -4.13 -13.06
C ARG A 156 10.72 -3.11 -12.66
N ALA A 157 9.88 -3.49 -11.71
CA ALA A 157 9.02 -2.55 -11.00
C ALA A 157 9.82 -1.55 -10.15
N LEU A 158 9.28 -0.33 -9.96
CA LEU A 158 9.72 0.60 -8.92
C LEU A 158 9.10 0.18 -7.58
N ILE A 159 9.93 -0.13 -6.59
CA ILE A 159 9.51 -0.79 -5.34
C ILE A 159 9.65 0.14 -4.13
N GLY A 160 8.52 0.44 -3.52
CA GLY A 160 8.44 0.93 -2.15
C GLY A 160 8.36 -0.24 -1.17
N VAL A 161 9.16 -0.24 -0.12
CA VAL A 161 9.05 -1.25 0.95
C VAL A 161 8.39 -0.63 2.17
N ASN A 162 7.17 -1.07 2.47
CA ASN A 162 6.46 -0.68 3.66
C ASN A 162 6.89 -1.55 4.85
N LEU A 163 7.42 -0.93 5.89
CA LEU A 163 7.94 -1.55 7.08
C LEU A 163 6.90 -1.47 8.20
N GLY A 164 6.79 -2.53 8.98
CA GLY A 164 5.92 -2.64 10.15
C GLY A 164 6.64 -3.32 11.31
N LYS A 165 6.14 -3.09 12.53
CA LYS A 165 6.64 -3.79 13.71
C LYS A 165 5.98 -5.16 13.89
N ASN A 166 6.69 -6.12 14.46
CA ASN A 166 6.11 -7.36 14.95
C ASN A 166 5.14 -7.11 16.12
N LYS A 167 4.09 -7.94 16.22
CA LYS A 167 3.06 -7.81 17.27
C LYS A 167 3.66 -7.91 18.67
N LEU A 168 4.58 -8.86 18.87
CA LEU A 168 5.23 -9.16 20.15
C LEU A 168 6.53 -8.39 20.39
N SER A 169 6.95 -7.53 19.45
CA SER A 169 8.16 -6.73 19.63
C SER A 169 7.97 -5.71 20.75
N THR A 170 8.97 -5.64 21.63
CA THR A 170 9.06 -4.70 22.75
C THR A 170 9.57 -3.33 22.31
N SER A 171 10.26 -3.24 21.17
CA SER A 171 10.85 -2.02 20.65
C SER A 171 10.42 -1.78 19.20
N ALA A 172 9.46 -0.88 19.00
CA ALA A 172 9.02 -0.52 17.66
C ALA A 172 10.18 0.08 16.83
N ALA A 173 11.02 0.91 17.46
CA ALA A 173 12.15 1.55 16.80
C ALA A 173 13.16 0.54 16.26
N GLU A 174 13.51 -0.49 17.03
CA GLU A 174 14.42 -1.56 16.58
C GLU A 174 13.87 -2.30 15.36
N ASP A 175 12.58 -2.62 15.33
CA ASP A 175 11.94 -3.30 14.18
C ASP A 175 12.05 -2.45 12.90
N TYR A 176 11.76 -1.15 13.00
CA TYR A 176 11.84 -0.24 11.86
C TYR A 176 13.28 0.00 11.41
N VAL A 177 14.21 0.18 12.35
CA VAL A 177 15.65 0.31 12.07
C VAL A 177 16.17 -0.95 11.38
N ALA A 178 15.79 -2.14 11.85
CA ALA A 178 16.14 -3.40 11.21
C ALA A 178 15.61 -3.48 9.77
N GLY A 179 14.38 -2.98 9.54
CA GLY A 179 13.79 -2.88 8.20
C GLY A 179 14.56 -1.92 7.29
N VAL A 180 14.92 -0.73 7.80
CA VAL A 180 15.74 0.24 7.05
C VAL A 180 17.09 -0.35 6.68
N VAL A 181 17.78 -0.99 7.61
CA VAL A 181 19.09 -1.62 7.37
C VAL A 181 18.98 -2.74 6.35
N LYS A 182 17.96 -3.59 6.45
CA LYS A 182 17.77 -4.74 5.54
C LYS A 182 17.38 -4.29 4.13
N PHE A 183 16.38 -3.43 3.99
CA PHE A 183 15.79 -3.09 2.69
C PHE A 183 16.38 -1.83 2.05
N GLY A 184 17.05 -0.97 2.81
CA GLY A 184 17.65 0.26 2.31
C GLY A 184 18.56 0.10 1.09
N PRO A 185 19.35 -1.00 0.95
CA PRO A 185 20.16 -1.24 -0.23
C PRO A 185 19.37 -1.60 -1.51
N VAL A 186 18.14 -2.12 -1.39
CA VAL A 186 17.37 -2.72 -2.50
C VAL A 186 16.05 -2.01 -2.82
N ALA A 187 15.51 -1.21 -1.90
CA ALA A 187 14.27 -0.46 -2.11
C ALA A 187 14.50 0.85 -2.86
N ASP A 188 13.56 1.25 -3.71
CA ASP A 188 13.56 2.58 -4.32
C ASP A 188 13.11 3.66 -3.34
N TYR A 189 12.20 3.31 -2.42
CA TYR A 189 11.86 4.11 -1.25
C TYR A 189 11.38 3.22 -0.09
N LEU A 190 11.45 3.73 1.13
CA LEU A 190 11.01 3.04 2.35
C LEU A 190 9.81 3.77 2.95
N VAL A 191 8.88 3.03 3.56
CA VAL A 191 7.72 3.61 4.26
C VAL A 191 7.65 3.06 5.68
N ILE A 192 7.60 3.94 6.67
CA ILE A 192 7.36 3.59 8.07
C ILE A 192 5.86 3.63 8.34
N ASN A 193 5.26 2.49 8.66
CA ASN A 193 3.82 2.39 8.89
C ASN A 193 3.45 2.30 10.36
N ILE A 194 3.16 3.46 10.95
CA ILE A 194 2.67 3.60 12.33
C ILE A 194 1.14 3.77 12.41
N SER A 195 0.41 3.52 11.32
CA SER A 195 -1.00 3.92 11.17
C SER A 195 -2.00 2.76 11.10
N SER A 196 -1.54 1.51 11.12
CA SER A 196 -2.43 0.35 11.15
C SER A 196 -3.31 0.35 12.42
N PRO A 197 -4.65 0.28 12.30
CA PRO A 197 -5.54 0.13 13.45
C PRO A 197 -5.52 -1.30 14.03
N ASN A 198 -4.86 -2.23 13.36
CA ASN A 198 -4.99 -3.67 13.60
C ASN A 198 -3.86 -4.25 14.46
N THR A 199 -2.90 -3.39 14.85
CA THR A 199 -1.77 -3.71 15.72
C THR A 199 -1.92 -2.87 16.99
N PRO A 200 -2.24 -3.48 18.15
CA PRO A 200 -2.47 -2.74 19.39
C PRO A 200 -1.31 -1.79 19.74
N GLY A 201 -1.66 -0.58 20.18
CA GLY A 201 -0.68 0.45 20.58
C GLY A 201 0.14 1.06 19.43
N LEU A 202 -0.07 0.66 18.16
CA LEU A 202 0.76 1.18 17.07
C LEU A 202 0.47 2.66 16.79
N ARG A 203 -0.80 3.04 16.76
CA ARG A 203 -1.21 4.42 16.44
C ARG A 203 -0.79 5.45 17.50
N SER A 204 -0.52 5.04 18.73
CA SER A 204 0.01 5.96 19.76
C SER A 204 1.44 6.41 19.47
N LEU A 205 2.16 5.74 18.56
CA LEU A 205 3.46 6.21 18.06
C LEU A 205 3.34 7.49 17.22
N GLN A 206 2.13 7.92 16.84
CA GLN A 206 1.89 9.19 16.16
C GLN A 206 1.87 10.39 17.13
N ARG A 207 1.87 10.17 18.45
CA ARG A 207 1.99 11.25 19.43
C ARG A 207 3.38 11.86 19.39
N LYS A 208 3.46 13.18 19.50
CA LYS A 208 4.68 13.99 19.28
C LYS A 208 5.98 13.37 19.80
N ALA A 209 6.08 13.12 21.12
CA ALA A 209 7.31 12.64 21.74
C ALA A 209 7.71 11.24 21.26
N ALA A 210 6.74 10.32 21.15
CA ALA A 210 6.99 8.96 20.66
C ALA A 210 7.37 8.95 19.16
N LEU A 211 6.75 9.84 18.38
CA LEU A 211 7.06 9.99 16.96
C LEU A 211 8.48 10.55 16.77
N GLU A 212 8.85 11.56 17.54
CA GLU A 212 10.18 12.19 17.47
C GLU A 212 11.29 11.20 17.81
N ASP A 213 11.14 10.44 18.91
CA ASP A 213 12.09 9.39 19.28
C ASP A 213 12.21 8.33 18.17
N LEU A 214 11.08 7.80 17.70
CA LEU A 214 11.06 6.77 16.67
C LEU A 214 11.69 7.25 15.36
N ILE A 215 11.24 8.39 14.84
CA ILE A 215 11.66 8.87 13.52
C ILE A 215 13.12 9.33 13.57
N GLY A 216 13.58 9.94 14.67
CA GLY A 216 14.99 10.28 14.84
C GLY A 216 15.91 9.06 14.73
N GLN A 217 15.54 7.94 15.38
CA GLN A 217 16.30 6.69 15.28
C GLN A 217 16.29 6.09 13.87
N VAL A 218 15.13 6.09 13.21
CA VAL A 218 14.98 5.56 11.84
C VAL A 218 15.73 6.42 10.81
N VAL A 219 15.64 7.75 10.90
CA VAL A 219 16.37 8.68 10.02
C VAL A 219 17.88 8.53 10.21
N LYS A 220 18.34 8.40 11.46
CA LYS A 220 19.76 8.12 11.77
C LYS A 220 20.22 6.80 11.14
N ALA A 221 19.44 5.73 11.27
CA ALA A 221 19.76 4.44 10.66
C ALA A 221 19.80 4.53 9.13
N ARG A 222 18.85 5.23 8.50
CA ARG A 222 18.80 5.43 7.05
C ARG A 222 20.01 6.22 6.57
N ASN A 223 20.37 7.30 7.26
CA ASN A 223 21.51 8.14 6.90
C ASN A 223 22.86 7.44 7.13
N GLY A 224 22.90 6.44 8.02
CA GLY A 224 24.08 5.61 8.29
C GLY A 224 24.24 4.38 7.39
N LEU A 225 23.38 4.19 6.38
CA LEU A 225 23.50 3.08 5.44
C LEU A 225 24.84 3.16 4.65
N PRO A 226 25.48 2.01 4.35
CA PRO A 226 26.78 1.98 3.70
C PRO A 226 26.72 2.49 2.24
N ASN A 227 27.88 2.85 1.70
CA ASN A 227 28.07 3.26 0.30
C ASN A 227 27.25 4.48 -0.13
N GLY A 228 26.91 5.37 0.81
CA GLY A 228 26.13 6.59 0.55
C GLY A 228 24.69 6.32 0.11
N LYS A 229 24.18 5.09 0.29
CA LYS A 229 22.78 4.77 -0.02
C LYS A 229 21.86 5.51 0.93
N ARG A 230 20.93 6.30 0.38
CA ARG A 230 19.96 7.06 1.16
C ARG A 230 18.59 7.03 0.44
N PRO A 231 17.90 5.87 0.42
CA PRO A 231 16.59 5.81 -0.22
C PRO A 231 15.62 6.77 0.47
N PRO A 232 14.68 7.42 -0.25
CA PRO A 232 13.66 8.26 0.35
C PRO A 232 12.91 7.50 1.43
N LEU A 233 12.73 8.13 2.59
CA LEU A 233 12.04 7.58 3.74
C LEU A 233 10.72 8.31 3.92
N LEU A 234 9.62 7.59 3.89
CA LEU A 234 8.28 8.15 4.02
C LEU A 234 7.61 7.72 5.32
N LEU A 235 6.72 8.55 5.83
CA LEU A 235 5.85 8.22 6.97
C LEU A 235 4.41 7.98 6.51
N LYS A 236 3.81 6.83 6.84
CA LYS A 236 2.40 6.54 6.53
C LYS A 236 1.51 6.77 7.74
N ILE A 237 0.59 7.72 7.61
CA ILE A 237 -0.22 8.23 8.72
C ILE A 237 -1.68 7.76 8.66
N ALA A 238 -2.34 7.78 9.81
CA ALA A 238 -3.77 7.50 9.90
C ALA A 238 -4.59 8.74 9.49
N PRO A 239 -5.79 8.57 8.92
CA PRO A 239 -6.74 9.67 8.75
C PRO A 239 -7.31 10.17 10.07
N ASP A 240 -7.37 9.29 11.07
CA ASP A 240 -8.07 9.49 12.35
C ASP A 240 -7.17 10.26 13.34
N LEU A 241 -6.78 11.48 12.97
CA LEU A 241 -5.97 12.39 13.78
C LEU A 241 -6.74 13.70 13.98
N SER A 242 -6.73 14.22 15.20
CA SER A 242 -7.19 15.58 15.49
C SER A 242 -6.31 16.63 14.81
N GLU A 243 -6.81 17.86 14.69
CA GLU A 243 -6.03 18.97 14.11
C GLU A 243 -4.73 19.25 14.87
N GLU A 244 -4.72 19.06 16.20
CA GLU A 244 -3.52 19.21 17.03
C GLU A 244 -2.52 18.08 16.77
N GLU A 245 -2.98 16.85 16.67
CA GLU A 245 -2.12 15.71 16.34
C GLU A 245 -1.52 15.85 14.93
N LYS A 246 -2.28 16.34 13.94
CA LYS A 246 -1.74 16.63 12.61
C LYS A 246 -0.64 17.70 12.66
N LYS A 247 -0.84 18.77 13.43
CA LYS A 247 0.16 19.83 13.65
C LYS A 247 1.42 19.26 14.31
N ASP A 248 1.26 18.40 15.31
CA ASP A 248 2.38 17.76 15.99
C ASP A 248 3.17 16.86 15.04
N VAL A 249 2.50 16.00 14.28
CA VAL A 249 3.14 15.15 13.25
C VAL A 249 3.90 16.02 12.26
N ALA A 250 3.26 17.05 11.69
CA ALA A 250 3.89 17.97 10.74
C ALA A 250 5.11 18.67 11.35
N SER A 251 5.03 19.11 12.61
CA SER A 251 6.14 19.75 13.30
C SER A 251 7.34 18.83 13.49
N VAL A 252 7.11 17.54 13.78
CA VAL A 252 8.17 16.55 13.99
C VAL A 252 8.88 16.23 12.68
N ILE A 253 8.13 15.93 11.62
CA ILE A 253 8.72 15.51 10.33
C ILE A 253 9.43 16.65 9.58
N LEU A 254 9.28 17.90 10.01
CA LEU A 254 10.01 19.06 9.49
C LEU A 254 11.31 19.35 10.25
N LYS A 255 11.51 18.79 11.45
CA LYS A 255 12.78 18.91 12.20
C LYS A 255 13.90 18.22 11.44
N GLU A 256 15.09 18.79 11.43
CA GLU A 256 16.23 18.29 10.65
C GLU A 256 16.57 16.83 11.00
N GLU A 257 16.64 16.53 12.30
CA GLU A 257 16.94 15.20 12.84
C GLU A 257 15.85 14.15 12.58
N CYS A 258 14.61 14.60 12.32
CA CYS A 258 13.46 13.74 12.04
C CYS A 258 12.95 13.88 10.61
N ARG A 259 13.70 14.55 9.72
CA ARG A 259 13.18 14.91 8.40
C ARG A 259 13.00 13.67 7.53
N VAL A 260 11.74 13.43 7.17
CA VAL A 260 11.34 12.41 6.19
C VAL A 260 11.27 13.06 4.80
N ASP A 261 11.40 12.26 3.76
CA ASP A 261 11.41 12.74 2.36
C ASP A 261 10.00 12.83 1.77
N GLY A 262 9.01 12.23 2.43
CA GLY A 262 7.61 12.27 2.02
C GLY A 262 6.66 11.69 3.06
N ILE A 263 5.37 11.81 2.81
CA ILE A 263 4.33 11.16 3.62
C ILE A 263 3.31 10.43 2.75
N VAL A 264 2.76 9.34 3.27
CA VAL A 264 1.66 8.60 2.63
C VAL A 264 0.37 8.88 3.39
N VAL A 265 -0.56 9.56 2.74
CA VAL A 265 -1.80 10.09 3.32
C VAL A 265 -3.00 9.52 2.58
N CYS A 266 -3.69 8.51 3.09
CA CYS A 266 -3.56 7.93 4.43
C CYS A 266 -3.84 6.43 4.45
N ASN A 267 -3.75 5.85 5.64
CA ASN A 267 -4.20 4.49 5.93
C ASN A 267 -5.74 4.40 6.05
N THR A 268 -6.26 3.23 6.41
CA THR A 268 -7.69 3.00 6.68
C THR A 268 -8.20 3.80 7.89
N THR A 269 -9.49 4.13 7.91
CA THR A 269 -10.17 4.77 9.06
C THR A 269 -10.82 3.75 10.00
N ILE A 270 -10.91 4.06 11.30
CA ILE A 270 -11.76 3.29 12.23
C ILE A 270 -13.19 3.83 12.30
N ASP A 271 -13.45 5.01 11.74
CA ASP A 271 -14.77 5.59 11.71
C ASP A 271 -15.71 4.76 10.84
N ARG A 272 -17.00 4.84 11.17
CA ARG A 272 -18.09 4.16 10.46
C ARG A 272 -19.14 5.20 10.09
N PRO A 273 -19.12 5.71 8.85
CA PRO A 273 -20.17 6.58 8.35
C PRO A 273 -21.56 5.95 8.56
N VAL A 274 -22.51 6.75 9.01
CA VAL A 274 -23.86 6.29 9.38
C VAL A 274 -24.64 5.72 8.18
N ASP A 275 -24.26 6.11 6.97
CA ASP A 275 -24.87 5.74 5.69
C ASP A 275 -24.30 4.45 5.09
N LEU A 276 -23.36 3.76 5.77
CA LEU A 276 -22.91 2.42 5.34
C LEU A 276 -24.08 1.44 5.27
N LYS A 277 -24.19 0.76 4.13
CA LYS A 277 -25.33 -0.10 3.79
C LYS A 277 -25.05 -1.57 4.08
N SER A 278 -23.81 -2.02 3.89
CA SER A 278 -23.45 -3.44 4.00
C SER A 278 -23.74 -4.02 5.39
N SER A 279 -24.11 -5.30 5.43
CA SER A 279 -24.27 -6.05 6.69
C SER A 279 -22.97 -6.16 7.50
N HIS A 280 -21.81 -6.04 6.84
CA HIS A 280 -20.49 -6.07 7.48
C HIS A 280 -20.06 -4.73 8.09
N LYS A 281 -20.88 -3.67 8.06
CA LYS A 281 -20.50 -2.34 8.54
C LYS A 281 -20.01 -2.27 9.99
N ASN A 282 -20.46 -3.21 10.83
CA ASN A 282 -20.10 -3.29 12.24
C ASN A 282 -18.83 -4.13 12.51
N GLU A 283 -18.19 -4.67 11.47
CA GLU A 283 -16.94 -5.41 11.63
C GLU A 283 -15.82 -4.53 12.18
N THR A 284 -14.99 -5.09 13.06
CA THR A 284 -13.83 -4.41 13.61
C THR A 284 -12.68 -4.33 12.59
N GLY A 285 -11.85 -3.31 12.72
CA GLY A 285 -10.69 -3.07 11.86
C GLY A 285 -10.80 -1.77 11.07
N GLY A 286 -9.92 -1.61 10.09
CA GLY A 286 -9.85 -0.42 9.25
C GLY A 286 -10.77 -0.48 8.03
N LEU A 287 -11.58 0.56 7.83
CA LEU A 287 -12.40 0.82 6.65
C LEU A 287 -11.57 1.52 5.55
N SER A 288 -11.73 1.04 4.32
CA SER A 288 -11.12 1.57 3.10
C SER A 288 -12.13 1.61 1.97
N GLY A 289 -11.76 2.23 0.84
CA GLY A 289 -12.61 2.33 -0.36
C GLY A 289 -13.33 3.67 -0.45
N GLN A 290 -14.45 3.69 -1.16
CA GLN A 290 -15.16 4.94 -1.50
C GLN A 290 -15.51 5.82 -0.27
N PRO A 291 -15.97 5.28 0.88
CA PRO A 291 -16.31 6.09 2.05
C PRO A 291 -15.12 6.86 2.63
N LEU A 292 -13.89 6.39 2.39
CA LEU A 292 -12.68 7.04 2.88
C LEU A 292 -12.27 8.27 2.03
N LYS A 293 -12.77 8.40 0.78
CA LYS A 293 -12.31 9.41 -0.19
C LYS A 293 -12.33 10.84 0.35
N GLY A 294 -13.42 11.22 1.01
CA GLY A 294 -13.58 12.58 1.55
C GLY A 294 -12.55 12.87 2.65
N VAL A 295 -12.43 11.95 3.60
CA VAL A 295 -11.52 12.06 4.75
C VAL A 295 -10.05 12.04 4.31
N SER A 296 -9.67 11.12 3.42
CA SER A 296 -8.30 11.04 2.90
C SER A 296 -7.91 12.30 2.13
N THR A 297 -8.81 12.80 1.27
CA THR A 297 -8.57 14.02 0.49
C THR A 297 -8.43 15.25 1.40
N GLN A 298 -9.24 15.35 2.45
CA GLN A 298 -9.09 16.43 3.43
C GLN A 298 -7.76 16.32 4.18
N CYS A 299 -7.38 15.12 4.61
CA CYS A 299 -6.09 14.88 5.27
C CYS A 299 -4.90 15.29 4.39
N VAL A 300 -4.94 14.99 3.07
CA VAL A 300 -3.92 15.46 2.11
C VAL A 300 -3.83 16.99 2.11
N LYS A 301 -4.98 17.69 2.03
CA LYS A 301 -5.01 19.16 2.07
C LYS A 301 -4.42 19.72 3.36
N ASP A 302 -4.78 19.11 4.50
CA ASP A 302 -4.31 19.55 5.81
C ASP A 302 -2.79 19.42 5.92
N PHE A 303 -2.23 18.26 5.57
CA PHE A 303 -0.79 18.05 5.63
C PHE A 303 -0.03 18.88 4.60
N TYR A 304 -0.58 19.10 3.39
CA TYR A 304 0.04 19.99 2.41
C TYR A 304 0.16 21.42 2.98
N ARG A 305 -0.90 21.92 3.62
CA ARG A 305 -0.89 23.23 4.30
C ARG A 305 0.07 23.27 5.48
N LEU A 306 0.01 22.27 6.36
CA LEU A 306 0.84 22.22 7.58
C LEU A 306 2.33 22.07 7.28
N THR A 307 2.68 21.37 6.20
CA THR A 307 4.06 21.23 5.72
C THR A 307 4.48 22.31 4.74
N ARG A 308 3.58 23.25 4.40
CA ARG A 308 3.81 24.33 3.41
C ARG A 308 4.29 23.81 2.05
N GLY A 309 3.90 22.60 1.67
CA GLY A 309 4.34 21.94 0.44
C GLY A 309 5.82 21.54 0.44
N GLU A 310 6.54 21.62 1.56
CA GLU A 310 7.96 21.25 1.65
C GLU A 310 8.20 19.74 1.63
N ILE A 311 7.17 18.94 1.97
CA ILE A 311 7.22 17.48 2.01
C ILE A 311 6.24 16.92 0.97
N PRO A 312 6.72 16.16 -0.03
CA PRO A 312 5.89 15.44 -0.99
C PRO A 312 4.88 14.51 -0.33
N ILE A 313 3.67 14.40 -0.92
CA ILE A 313 2.56 13.59 -0.41
C ILE A 313 2.16 12.54 -1.45
N ILE A 314 2.12 11.27 -1.04
CA ILE A 314 1.44 10.20 -1.78
C ILE A 314 0.01 10.07 -1.24
N GLY A 315 -0.98 10.51 -2.02
CA GLY A 315 -2.40 10.44 -1.67
C GLY A 315 -2.99 9.03 -1.85
N VAL A 316 -3.57 8.47 -0.80
CA VAL A 316 -4.14 7.11 -0.76
C VAL A 316 -5.48 7.12 -0.04
N GLY A 317 -6.48 6.48 -0.64
CA GLY A 317 -7.80 6.24 -0.03
C GLY A 317 -8.96 6.68 -0.92
N GLY A 318 -9.77 5.74 -1.38
CA GLY A 318 -10.99 6.02 -2.14
C GLY A 318 -10.78 6.57 -3.55
N VAL A 319 -9.59 6.37 -4.13
CA VAL A 319 -9.30 6.74 -5.53
C VAL A 319 -9.89 5.66 -6.44
N ALA A 320 -10.86 6.06 -7.28
CA ALA A 320 -11.56 5.14 -8.20
C ALA A 320 -11.58 5.64 -9.66
N SER A 321 -11.17 6.87 -9.92
CA SER A 321 -11.13 7.49 -11.25
C SER A 321 -10.11 8.64 -11.28
N GLY A 322 -9.66 9.02 -12.48
CA GLY A 322 -8.73 10.15 -12.70
C GLY A 322 -9.37 11.54 -12.77
N GLY A 323 -10.70 11.63 -12.71
CA GLY A 323 -11.46 12.89 -12.78
C GLY A 323 -12.31 13.15 -11.52
N LEU A 324 -12.89 14.35 -11.43
CA LEU A 324 -14.01 14.59 -10.50
C LEU A 324 -15.16 13.65 -10.90
N PRO A 325 -15.88 13.04 -9.94
CA PRO A 325 -17.09 12.30 -10.27
C PRO A 325 -18.06 13.24 -11.00
N VAL A 326 -18.44 12.86 -12.21
CA VAL A 326 -19.64 13.38 -12.89
C VAL A 326 -20.88 12.94 -12.13
#